data_AF-A0A8J4U0L8-F1
#
_entry.id   AF-A0A8J4U0L8-F1
#
_cell.length_a   1.000
_cell.length_b   1.000
_cell.length_c   1.000
_cell.angle_alpha   90.00
_cell.angle_beta   90.00
_cell.angle_gamma   90.00
#
_symmetry.space_group_name_H-M   'P 1'
#
loop_
_entity.id
_entity.type
_entity.pdbx_description
1 polymer ?
#
loop_
_entity_poly.entity_id
_entity_poly.type
_entity_poly.pdbx_seq_one_letter_code
_entity_poly.pdbx_strand_id
1 'polypeptide(L)'
;MMCALIEDLLPPSYFSSTLLGVQTDQRVLRQLIIQYLPRLDRLLQEHDIELSLITLHWFLTSFASVVDIRVLLRIWDLLFYEGSIVLFQVTLGMLKIKEEELVSSENSASIFNTLSDLPSQLGDGAVVLGEAVRLAGTLSQDTLDAQRHKHLAYILAEESQLNSNNTHTLNSSINKVVRRQSLRRKSTLSALLFGEDEAEALKSKNIKQTELVAALREAITRTAEHFHCLDPDHCTTDLTPDYSMESHQRDHENFLVVSRNRRRRAKALLDFERHDDDELGFRKNDIITIVSQKDEHCWVGELNGLRGWFPAKFVEILDERSKEYSLAGDDSVTEAVTDLVRGTLCPALKAIFQHGLKKPSILGGPCHPWLFIEEAASREVERDFNSVYSRLVLCKTYRLDEDGKVLTPEELLYRAVQSVNMSHDSAHAQMDVKFRSLICVGLNEQVLHLWLEVLCSSISAVEKWYQPWSFLRSPGWVQIKCELRVLSKFSFSLSQDCELPAKKEEKEQRPLKEGVQDMLVKHHLFSWDIDG
;
A
#
# COMPACT_ATOMS: atom_id res chain seq x y z
N MET A 1 -17.43 -28.45 -17.09
CA MET A 1 -17.77 -27.91 -15.74
C MET A 1 -17.39 -26.44 -15.64
N MET A 2 -16.10 -26.06 -15.70
CA MET A 2 -15.70 -24.64 -15.64
C MET A 2 -16.30 -23.77 -16.75
N CYS A 3 -16.32 -24.23 -18.02
CA CYS A 3 -16.97 -23.48 -19.10
C CYS A 3 -18.46 -23.24 -18.80
N ALA A 4 -19.20 -24.27 -18.37
CA ALA A 4 -20.60 -24.13 -18.00
C ALA A 4 -20.84 -23.15 -16.83
N LEU A 5 -19.94 -23.12 -15.83
CA LEU A 5 -20.02 -22.13 -14.75
C LEU A 5 -19.91 -20.70 -15.29
N ILE A 6 -18.93 -20.44 -16.17
CA ILE A 6 -18.61 -19.11 -16.67
C ILE A 6 -19.57 -18.65 -17.78
N GLU A 7 -19.97 -19.55 -18.66
CA GLU A 7 -20.72 -19.25 -19.89
C GLU A 7 -22.23 -19.39 -19.68
N ASP A 8 -22.68 -20.35 -18.86
CA ASP A 8 -24.10 -20.73 -18.78
C ASP A 8 -24.77 -20.41 -17.43
N LEU A 9 -24.06 -20.55 -16.30
CA LEU A 9 -24.67 -20.47 -14.96
C LEU A 9 -24.53 -19.10 -14.29
N LEU A 10 -23.35 -18.48 -14.40
CA LEU A 10 -23.09 -17.17 -13.81
C LEU A 10 -23.44 -16.05 -14.78
N PRO A 11 -23.88 -14.88 -14.27
CA PRO A 11 -24.12 -13.70 -15.10
C PRO A 11 -22.90 -13.31 -15.96
N PRO A 12 -23.12 -12.70 -17.14
CA PRO A 12 -22.04 -12.15 -17.95
C PRO A 12 -21.15 -11.19 -17.17
N SER A 13 -19.87 -11.09 -17.57
CA SER A 13 -18.90 -10.20 -16.93
C SER A 13 -18.64 -10.50 -15.44
N TYR A 14 -18.85 -11.75 -15.01
CA TYR A 14 -18.54 -12.19 -13.64
C TYR A 14 -17.04 -12.12 -13.34
N PHE A 15 -16.22 -12.49 -14.32
CA PHE A 15 -14.75 -12.53 -14.25
C PHE A 15 -14.08 -11.57 -15.24
N SER A 16 -14.80 -10.53 -15.72
CA SER A 16 -14.20 -9.47 -16.53
C SER A 16 -13.31 -8.56 -15.67
N SER A 17 -12.51 -7.70 -16.30
CA SER A 17 -11.73 -6.67 -15.58
C SER A 17 -12.58 -5.73 -14.73
N THR A 18 -13.86 -5.55 -15.08
CA THR A 18 -14.81 -4.73 -14.33
C THR A 18 -15.59 -5.51 -13.29
N LEU A 19 -15.58 -6.84 -13.31
CA LEU A 19 -16.32 -7.70 -12.37
C LEU A 19 -17.82 -7.36 -12.25
N LEU A 20 -18.41 -6.79 -13.30
CA LEU A 20 -19.74 -6.18 -13.26
C LEU A 20 -20.84 -7.21 -12.89
N GLY A 21 -20.68 -8.46 -13.32
CA GLY A 21 -21.60 -9.55 -13.01
C GLY A 21 -21.63 -9.86 -11.50
N VAL A 22 -20.47 -10.06 -10.89
CA VAL A 22 -20.40 -10.36 -9.45
C VAL A 22 -20.74 -9.15 -8.59
N GLN A 23 -20.37 -7.93 -9.01
CA GLN A 23 -20.77 -6.70 -8.32
C GLN A 23 -22.30 -6.55 -8.29
N THR A 24 -22.97 -6.89 -9.40
CA THR A 24 -24.43 -6.92 -9.46
C THR A 24 -24.98 -7.91 -8.45
N ASP A 25 -24.44 -9.13 -8.39
CA ASP A 25 -24.85 -10.16 -7.44
C ASP A 25 -24.63 -9.74 -5.97
N GLN A 26 -23.54 -9.03 -5.65
CA GLN A 26 -23.35 -8.50 -4.28
C GLN A 26 -24.44 -7.47 -3.92
N ARG A 27 -24.87 -6.63 -4.86
CA ARG A 27 -25.99 -5.68 -4.62
C ARG A 27 -27.32 -6.40 -4.42
N VAL A 28 -27.55 -7.45 -5.20
CA VAL A 28 -28.75 -8.30 -5.06
C VAL A 28 -28.74 -9.00 -3.70
N LEU A 29 -27.61 -9.57 -3.28
CA LEU A 29 -27.45 -10.20 -1.98
C LEU A 29 -27.75 -9.21 -0.85
N ARG A 30 -27.24 -7.99 -0.94
CA ARG A 30 -27.52 -6.93 0.04
C ARG A 30 -29.01 -6.66 0.18
N GLN A 31 -29.74 -6.60 -0.94
CA GLN A 31 -31.20 -6.40 -0.95
C GLN A 31 -31.93 -7.61 -0.35
N LEU A 32 -31.46 -8.83 -0.63
CA LEU A 32 -32.03 -10.04 -0.05
C LEU A 32 -31.79 -10.11 1.47
N ILE A 33 -30.66 -9.63 1.97
CA ILE A 33 -30.40 -9.57 3.42
C ILE A 33 -31.38 -8.62 4.12
N ILE A 34 -31.68 -7.46 3.52
CA ILE A 34 -32.71 -6.55 4.05
C ILE A 34 -34.07 -7.27 4.15
N GLN A 35 -34.39 -8.10 3.17
CA GLN A 35 -35.67 -8.80 3.11
C GLN A 35 -35.74 -10.01 4.07
N TYR A 36 -34.70 -10.83 4.12
CA TYR A 36 -34.71 -12.13 4.80
C TYR A 36 -34.04 -12.09 6.19
N LEU A 37 -33.09 -11.18 6.42
CA LEU A 37 -32.29 -11.07 7.64
C LEU A 37 -32.23 -9.60 8.16
N PRO A 38 -33.38 -8.96 8.45
CA PRO A 38 -33.42 -7.54 8.80
C PRO A 38 -32.74 -7.18 10.14
N ARG A 39 -32.55 -8.15 11.05
CA ARG A 39 -31.78 -7.93 12.29
C ARG A 39 -30.29 -7.84 11.98
N LEU A 40 -29.79 -8.78 11.18
CA LEU A 40 -28.41 -8.75 10.70
C LEU A 40 -28.13 -7.50 9.87
N ASP A 41 -29.05 -7.08 9.00
CA ASP A 41 -28.95 -5.83 8.24
C ASP A 41 -28.67 -4.62 9.15
N ARG A 42 -29.46 -4.45 10.22
CA ARG A 42 -29.26 -3.36 11.18
C ARG A 42 -27.92 -3.44 11.89
N LEU A 43 -27.54 -4.64 12.33
CA LEU A 43 -26.24 -4.86 12.97
C LEU A 43 -25.08 -4.43 12.04
N LEU A 44 -25.13 -4.85 10.77
CA LEU A 44 -24.12 -4.49 9.78
C LEU A 44 -24.07 -2.97 9.55
N GLN A 45 -25.22 -2.29 9.51
CA GLN A 45 -25.28 -0.82 9.39
C GLN A 45 -24.76 -0.11 10.63
N GLU A 46 -25.15 -0.56 11.83
CA GLU A 46 -24.73 0.02 13.11
C GLU A 46 -23.21 -0.06 13.32
N HIS A 47 -22.60 -1.16 12.87
CA HIS A 47 -21.17 -1.40 12.99
C HIS A 47 -20.35 -0.96 11.77
N ASP A 48 -20.99 -0.37 10.75
CA ASP A 48 -20.40 0.05 9.47
C ASP A 48 -19.62 -1.09 8.76
N ILE A 49 -20.22 -2.29 8.73
CA ILE A 49 -19.63 -3.49 8.15
C ILE A 49 -20.16 -3.71 6.73
N GLU A 50 -19.27 -3.53 5.75
CA GLU A 50 -19.54 -3.83 4.35
C GLU A 50 -19.37 -5.34 4.09
N LEU A 51 -20.49 -6.07 4.08
CA LEU A 51 -20.47 -7.53 3.92
C LEU A 51 -19.82 -7.99 2.61
N SER A 52 -19.89 -7.18 1.55
CA SER A 52 -19.29 -7.52 0.26
C SER A 52 -17.77 -7.72 0.32
N LEU A 53 -17.07 -7.15 1.32
CA LEU A 53 -15.65 -7.42 1.56
C LEU A 53 -15.36 -8.90 1.87
N ILE A 54 -16.37 -9.63 2.37
CA ILE A 54 -16.28 -11.05 2.73
C ILE A 54 -16.96 -11.89 1.65
N THR A 55 -18.20 -11.56 1.30
CA THR A 55 -19.04 -12.39 0.42
C THR A 55 -18.64 -12.33 -1.05
N LEU A 56 -17.88 -11.32 -1.49
CA LEU A 56 -17.37 -11.25 -2.86
C LEU A 56 -16.50 -12.47 -3.19
N HIS A 57 -15.60 -12.85 -2.27
CA HIS A 57 -14.72 -14.00 -2.47
C HIS A 57 -15.53 -15.30 -2.54
N TRP A 58 -16.59 -15.44 -1.74
CA TRP A 58 -17.45 -16.63 -1.73
C TRP A 58 -18.11 -16.86 -3.10
N PHE A 59 -18.59 -15.78 -3.73
CA PHE A 59 -19.26 -15.86 -5.03
C PHE A 59 -18.25 -16.08 -6.16
N LEU A 60 -17.10 -15.39 -6.15
CA LEU A 60 -16.04 -15.56 -7.16
C LEU A 60 -15.51 -17.00 -7.21
N THR A 61 -15.40 -17.67 -6.06
CA THR A 61 -14.94 -19.07 -6.02
C THR A 61 -16.08 -20.08 -5.99
N SER A 62 -17.33 -19.64 -6.05
CA SER A 62 -18.51 -20.52 -5.86
C SER A 62 -18.35 -21.43 -4.63
N PHE A 63 -17.88 -20.84 -3.54
CA PHE A 63 -17.52 -21.44 -2.24
C PHE A 63 -16.33 -22.39 -2.21
N ALA A 64 -15.67 -22.69 -3.34
CA ALA A 64 -14.64 -23.73 -3.41
C ALA A 64 -13.41 -23.46 -2.52
N SER A 65 -13.15 -22.21 -2.19
CA SER A 65 -12.03 -21.80 -1.34
C SER A 65 -12.39 -21.66 0.14
N VAL A 66 -13.67 -21.73 0.52
CA VAL A 66 -14.12 -21.32 1.86
C VAL A 66 -14.86 -22.39 2.66
N VAL A 67 -15.49 -23.39 2.01
CA VAL A 67 -16.19 -24.49 2.70
C VAL A 67 -15.46 -25.83 2.54
N ASP A 68 -15.70 -26.77 3.46
CA ASP A 68 -15.22 -28.15 3.33
C ASP A 68 -15.75 -28.83 2.07
N ILE A 69 -14.96 -29.72 1.48
CA ILE A 69 -15.27 -30.42 0.23
C ILE A 69 -16.61 -31.19 0.30
N ARG A 70 -17.00 -31.73 1.45
CA ARG A 70 -18.28 -32.46 1.60
C ARG A 70 -19.48 -31.53 1.46
N VAL A 71 -19.37 -30.31 1.98
CA VAL A 71 -20.38 -29.26 1.84
C VAL A 71 -20.35 -28.68 0.43
N LEU A 72 -19.15 -28.43 -0.10
CA LEU A 72 -18.94 -27.90 -1.44
C LEU A 72 -19.63 -28.76 -2.50
N LEU A 73 -19.44 -30.07 -2.46
CA LEU A 73 -20.04 -30.98 -3.45
C LEU A 73 -21.58 -30.91 -3.44
N ARG A 74 -22.20 -30.75 -2.26
CA ARG A 74 -23.66 -30.59 -2.15
C ARG A 74 -24.15 -29.25 -2.68
N ILE A 75 -23.40 -28.18 -2.43
CA ILE A 75 -23.67 -26.87 -3.01
C ILE A 75 -23.55 -26.95 -4.53
N TRP A 76 -22.53 -27.62 -5.05
CA TRP A 76 -22.28 -27.74 -6.48
C TRP A 76 -23.32 -28.63 -7.18
N ASP A 77 -23.77 -29.73 -6.56
CA ASP A 77 -24.88 -30.54 -7.06
C ASP A 77 -26.12 -29.67 -7.34
N LEU A 78 -26.46 -28.80 -6.39
CA LEU A 78 -27.57 -27.86 -6.53
C LEU A 78 -27.25 -26.73 -7.50
N LEU A 79 -26.04 -26.17 -7.50
CA LEU A 79 -25.63 -25.09 -8.41
C LEU A 79 -25.75 -25.53 -9.88
N PHE A 80 -25.38 -26.77 -10.20
CA PHE A 80 -25.51 -27.32 -11.56
C PHE A 80 -26.93 -27.75 -11.91
N TYR A 81 -27.80 -27.98 -10.91
CA TYR A 81 -29.19 -28.37 -11.11
C TYR A 81 -30.16 -27.18 -11.17
N GLU A 82 -30.07 -26.26 -10.21
CA GLU A 82 -30.97 -25.10 -10.04
C GLU A 82 -30.37 -23.77 -10.53
N GLY A 83 -29.05 -23.69 -10.72
CA GLY A 83 -28.35 -22.51 -11.20
C GLY A 83 -27.84 -21.58 -10.10
N SER A 84 -27.41 -20.37 -10.50
CA SER A 84 -26.70 -19.43 -9.62
C SER A 84 -27.52 -18.87 -8.46
N ILE A 85 -28.84 -19.10 -8.44
CA ILE A 85 -29.70 -18.79 -7.28
C ILE A 85 -29.23 -19.47 -5.99
N VAL A 86 -28.64 -20.65 -6.11
CA VAL A 86 -28.12 -21.44 -4.99
C VAL A 86 -27.05 -20.66 -4.22
N LEU A 87 -26.26 -19.82 -4.89
CA LEU A 87 -25.24 -18.99 -4.23
C LEU A 87 -25.87 -18.04 -3.19
N PHE A 88 -27.04 -17.48 -3.51
CA PHE A 88 -27.76 -16.59 -2.62
C PHE A 88 -28.43 -17.34 -1.48
N GLN A 89 -29.13 -18.44 -1.79
CA GLN A 89 -29.83 -19.25 -0.79
C GLN A 89 -28.86 -19.80 0.25
N VAL A 90 -27.73 -20.36 -0.19
CA VAL A 90 -26.68 -20.88 0.69
C VAL A 90 -26.12 -19.74 1.55
N THR A 91 -25.77 -18.60 0.95
CA THR A 91 -25.25 -17.45 1.70
C THR A 91 -26.23 -16.98 2.79
N LEU A 92 -27.52 -16.85 2.47
CA LEU A 92 -28.55 -16.47 3.43
C LEU A 92 -28.72 -17.51 4.54
N GLY A 93 -28.71 -18.80 4.20
CA GLY A 93 -28.79 -19.89 5.17
C GLY A 93 -27.59 -19.90 6.13
N MET A 94 -26.38 -19.73 5.59
CA MET A 94 -25.14 -19.60 6.33
C MET A 94 -25.18 -18.45 7.34
N LEU A 95 -25.56 -17.24 6.88
CA LEU A 95 -25.70 -16.06 7.74
C LEU A 95 -26.78 -16.25 8.81
N LYS A 96 -27.88 -16.94 8.48
CA LYS A 96 -28.96 -17.22 9.42
C LYS A 96 -28.53 -18.14 10.57
N ILE A 97 -27.72 -19.15 10.27
CA ILE A 97 -27.19 -20.09 11.28
C ILE A 97 -26.38 -19.35 12.35
N LYS A 98 -25.61 -18.33 11.96
CA LYS A 98 -24.77 -17.54 12.86
C LYS A 98 -25.40 -16.24 13.36
N GLU A 99 -26.65 -15.94 12.98
CA GLU A 99 -27.28 -14.65 13.27
C GLU A 99 -27.28 -14.29 14.76
N GLU A 100 -27.60 -15.23 15.65
CA GLU A 100 -27.64 -14.95 17.10
C GLU A 100 -26.24 -14.69 17.68
N GLU A 101 -25.21 -15.38 17.19
CA GLU A 101 -23.81 -15.15 17.61
C GLU A 101 -23.32 -13.78 17.13
N LEU A 102 -23.62 -13.43 15.87
CA LEU A 102 -23.29 -12.14 15.28
C LEU A 102 -23.95 -11.00 16.06
N VAL A 103 -25.25 -11.12 16.36
CA VAL A 103 -26.00 -10.10 17.11
C VAL A 103 -25.53 -9.99 18.56
N SER A 104 -24.97 -11.05 19.14
CA SER A 104 -24.41 -11.03 20.50
C SER A 104 -22.98 -10.49 20.59
N SER A 105 -22.33 -10.21 19.45
CA SER A 105 -20.93 -9.79 19.41
C SER A 105 -20.73 -8.37 19.96
N GLU A 106 -19.64 -8.16 20.70
CA GLU A 106 -19.42 -6.91 21.44
C GLU A 106 -18.88 -5.75 20.58
N ASN A 107 -18.25 -6.05 19.44
CA ASN A 107 -17.61 -5.04 18.60
C ASN A 107 -17.52 -5.46 17.13
N SER A 108 -17.25 -4.48 16.25
CA SER A 108 -17.20 -4.69 14.80
C SER A 108 -16.14 -5.72 14.36
N ALA A 109 -15.02 -5.82 15.07
CA ALA A 109 -13.95 -6.77 14.75
C ALA A 109 -14.39 -8.21 15.00
N SER A 110 -15.08 -8.47 16.12
CA SER A 110 -15.66 -9.78 16.43
C SER A 110 -16.69 -10.20 15.39
N ILE A 111 -17.55 -9.27 14.95
CA ILE A 111 -18.55 -9.54 13.90
C ILE A 111 -17.86 -9.88 12.58
N PHE A 112 -16.85 -9.10 12.17
CA PHE A 112 -16.10 -9.33 10.93
C PHE A 112 -15.37 -10.67 10.94
N ASN A 113 -14.71 -11.03 12.04
CA ASN A 113 -14.00 -12.30 12.19
C ASN A 113 -14.99 -13.47 12.15
N THR A 114 -16.11 -13.37 12.86
CA THR A 114 -17.16 -14.40 12.86
C THR A 114 -17.73 -14.62 11.46
N LEU A 115 -17.98 -13.54 10.70
CA LEU A 115 -18.44 -13.62 9.31
C LEU A 115 -17.39 -14.24 8.39
N SER A 116 -16.12 -13.88 8.56
CA SER A 116 -15.02 -14.38 7.72
C SER A 116 -14.75 -15.88 7.94
N ASP A 117 -14.80 -16.33 9.20
CA ASP A 117 -14.59 -17.73 9.57
C ASP A 117 -15.82 -18.61 9.31
N LEU A 118 -17.00 -17.98 9.14
CA LEU A 118 -18.30 -18.65 9.04
C LEU A 118 -18.28 -19.86 8.12
N PRO A 119 -17.83 -19.78 6.85
CA PRO A 119 -17.97 -20.89 5.92
C PRO A 119 -17.18 -22.14 6.36
N SER A 120 -16.04 -21.95 7.04
CA SER A 120 -15.18 -23.03 7.53
C SER A 120 -15.77 -23.77 8.74
N GLN A 121 -16.64 -23.11 9.49
CA GLN A 121 -17.27 -23.65 10.70
C GLN A 121 -18.50 -24.54 10.37
N LEU A 122 -18.90 -24.61 9.10
CA LEU A 122 -20.06 -25.38 8.67
C LEU A 122 -19.66 -26.82 8.34
N GLY A 123 -19.85 -27.73 9.31
CA GLY A 123 -19.51 -29.14 9.16
C GLY A 123 -20.58 -30.02 8.51
N ASP A 124 -21.85 -29.59 8.49
CA ASP A 124 -22.96 -30.38 7.97
C ASP A 124 -23.72 -29.66 6.85
N GLY A 125 -23.51 -30.10 5.61
CA GLY A 125 -24.17 -29.56 4.44
C GLY A 125 -25.70 -29.72 4.47
N ALA A 126 -26.25 -30.73 5.15
CA ALA A 126 -27.69 -30.89 5.27
C ALA A 126 -28.33 -29.79 6.13
N VAL A 127 -27.62 -29.34 7.18
CA VAL A 127 -28.08 -28.24 8.03
C VAL A 127 -28.05 -26.92 7.26
N VAL A 128 -26.96 -26.64 6.54
CA VAL A 128 -26.82 -25.42 5.74
C VAL A 128 -27.88 -25.33 4.65
N LEU A 129 -28.06 -26.41 3.89
CA LEU A 129 -29.03 -26.46 2.81
C LEU A 129 -30.47 -26.47 3.33
N GLY A 130 -30.73 -27.15 4.46
CA GLY A 130 -32.03 -27.13 5.12
C GLY A 130 -32.41 -25.71 5.56
N GLU A 131 -31.47 -24.96 6.13
CA GLU A 131 -31.70 -23.57 6.53
C GLU A 131 -31.86 -22.64 5.32
N ALA A 132 -31.04 -22.84 4.28
CA ALA A 132 -31.13 -22.09 3.02
C ALA A 132 -32.52 -22.22 2.37
N VAL A 133 -33.05 -23.45 2.29
CA VAL A 133 -34.40 -23.72 1.75
C VAL A 133 -35.47 -23.16 2.68
N ARG A 134 -35.32 -23.28 4.00
CA ARG A 134 -36.27 -22.75 4.97
C ARG A 134 -36.42 -21.23 4.86
N LEU A 135 -35.30 -20.53 4.72
CA LEU A 135 -35.28 -19.07 4.70
C LEU A 135 -35.61 -18.50 3.33
N ALA A 136 -34.98 -19.02 2.27
CA ALA A 136 -34.97 -18.45 0.93
C ALA A 136 -35.52 -19.39 -0.15
N GLY A 137 -36.23 -20.46 0.22
CA GLY A 137 -36.83 -21.41 -0.73
C GLY A 137 -37.96 -20.82 -1.60
N THR A 138 -38.49 -19.66 -1.23
CA THR A 138 -39.47 -18.91 -2.06
C THR A 138 -38.80 -17.95 -3.05
N LEU A 139 -37.48 -17.77 -2.98
CA LEU A 139 -36.75 -16.97 -3.96
C LEU A 139 -36.83 -17.67 -5.32
N SER A 140 -37.38 -16.98 -6.32
CA SER A 140 -37.48 -17.49 -7.68
C SER A 140 -36.39 -16.89 -8.58
N GLN A 141 -36.02 -17.63 -9.63
CA GLN A 141 -35.08 -17.17 -10.64
C GLN A 141 -35.54 -15.87 -11.30
N ASP A 142 -36.84 -15.74 -11.61
CA ASP A 142 -37.42 -14.51 -12.19
C ASP A 142 -37.23 -13.29 -11.29
N THR A 143 -37.42 -13.46 -9.97
CA THR A 143 -37.22 -12.38 -9.00
C THR A 143 -35.76 -12.00 -8.92
N LEU A 144 -34.87 -13.00 -8.90
CA LEU A 144 -33.43 -12.79 -8.87
C LEU A 144 -32.96 -12.04 -10.12
N ASP A 145 -33.39 -12.46 -11.31
CA ASP A 145 -33.00 -11.82 -12.56
C ASP A 145 -33.58 -10.41 -12.67
N ALA A 146 -34.80 -10.15 -12.18
CA ALA A 146 -35.34 -8.80 -12.09
C ALA A 146 -34.47 -7.90 -11.19
N GLN A 147 -34.00 -8.40 -10.04
CA GLN A 147 -33.09 -7.66 -9.17
C GLN A 147 -31.72 -7.45 -9.83
N ARG A 148 -31.19 -8.45 -10.54
CA ARG A 148 -29.93 -8.32 -11.30
C ARG A 148 -30.02 -7.25 -12.38
N HIS A 149 -31.06 -7.28 -13.21
CA HIS A 149 -31.26 -6.26 -14.24
C HIS A 149 -31.39 -4.86 -13.64
N LYS A 150 -32.14 -4.73 -12.55
CA LYS A 150 -32.31 -3.47 -11.81
C LYS A 150 -30.95 -2.97 -11.30
N HIS A 151 -30.18 -3.81 -10.60
CA HIS A 151 -28.91 -3.40 -9.98
C HIS A 151 -27.78 -3.19 -10.99
N LEU A 152 -27.75 -3.95 -12.08
CA LEU A 152 -26.85 -3.76 -13.21
C LEU A 152 -27.09 -2.39 -13.87
N ALA A 153 -28.36 -2.03 -14.10
CA ALA A 153 -28.71 -0.72 -14.65
C ALA A 153 -28.26 0.44 -13.74
N TYR A 154 -28.35 0.28 -12.41
CA TYR A 154 -27.81 1.27 -11.47
C TYR A 154 -26.29 1.39 -11.58
N ILE A 155 -25.54 0.28 -11.59
CA ILE A 155 -24.07 0.33 -11.72
C ILE A 155 -23.66 1.02 -13.03
N LEU A 156 -24.27 0.65 -14.15
CA LEU A 156 -23.98 1.24 -15.46
C LEU A 156 -24.33 2.74 -15.52
N ALA A 157 -25.40 3.16 -14.83
CA ALA A 157 -25.76 4.57 -14.71
C ALA A 157 -24.74 5.36 -13.86
N GLU A 158 -24.24 4.78 -12.77
CA GLU A 158 -23.21 5.36 -11.91
C GLU A 158 -21.88 5.56 -12.68
N GLU A 159 -21.41 4.54 -13.41
CA GLU A 159 -20.19 4.62 -14.24
C GLU A 159 -20.31 5.70 -15.33
N SER A 160 -21.48 5.83 -15.94
CA SER A 160 -21.74 6.87 -16.94
C SER A 160 -21.71 8.29 -16.36
N GLN A 161 -22.08 8.47 -15.09
CA GLN A 161 -22.05 9.77 -14.42
C GLN A 161 -20.64 10.15 -13.97
N LEU A 162 -19.86 9.19 -13.46
CA LEU A 162 -18.44 9.36 -13.14
C LEU A 162 -17.62 9.78 -14.37
N ASN A 163 -17.90 9.17 -15.52
CA ASN A 163 -17.22 9.51 -16.79
C ASN A 163 -17.63 10.89 -17.35
N SER A 164 -18.82 11.40 -17.04
CA SER A 164 -19.29 12.72 -17.48
C SER A 164 -18.67 13.88 -16.68
N ASN A 165 -18.26 13.63 -15.43
CA ASN A 165 -17.57 14.63 -14.58
C ASN A 165 -16.07 14.77 -14.89
N ASN A 166 -15.48 13.80 -15.60
CA ASN A 166 -14.08 13.85 -16.06
C ASN A 166 -13.91 14.49 -17.45
N THR A 167 -14.98 14.82 -18.17
CA THR A 167 -14.91 15.29 -19.56
C THR A 167 -14.58 16.77 -19.79
N HIS A 168 -14.16 17.54 -18.78
CA HIS A 168 -13.74 18.93 -18.99
C HIS A 168 -12.23 19.19 -19.07
N THR A 169 -11.36 18.18 -18.99
CA THR A 169 -9.89 18.40 -19.07
C THR A 169 -9.09 17.49 -19.99
N LEU A 170 -9.70 16.61 -20.79
CA LEU A 170 -8.96 15.79 -21.78
C LEU A 170 -9.73 15.69 -23.10
N ASN A 171 -9.61 16.73 -23.93
CA ASN A 171 -9.93 16.65 -25.36
C ASN A 171 -8.67 16.94 -26.17
N SER A 172 -7.91 15.89 -26.47
CA SER A 172 -7.16 15.76 -27.72
C SER A 172 -6.75 14.31 -27.89
N SER A 173 -7.28 13.70 -28.95
CA SER A 173 -6.87 12.40 -29.52
C SER A 173 -7.49 11.15 -28.87
N ILE A 174 -8.73 10.82 -29.27
CA ILE A 174 -9.11 9.62 -30.02
C ILE A 174 -10.64 9.66 -30.20
N ASN A 175 -11.09 9.99 -31.41
CA ASN A 175 -12.48 9.91 -31.82
C ASN A 175 -12.55 9.02 -33.07
N LYS A 176 -13.39 7.97 -32.99
CA LYS A 176 -14.05 7.15 -34.04
C LYS A 176 -14.22 5.76 -33.43
N VAL A 177 -15.38 5.28 -32.98
CA VAL A 177 -16.64 4.95 -33.65
C VAL A 177 -17.52 4.41 -32.50
N VAL A 178 -18.66 4.97 -32.08
CA VAL A 178 -20.02 4.91 -32.64
C VAL A 178 -20.84 6.01 -31.97
N ARG A 179 -21.66 6.67 -32.77
CA ARG A 179 -22.54 7.79 -32.42
C ARG A 179 -23.99 7.27 -32.34
N ARG A 180 -24.77 7.70 -31.33
CA ARG A 180 -26.13 8.30 -31.42
C ARG A 180 -27.19 7.76 -30.44
N GLN A 181 -28.01 8.74 -29.99
CA GLN A 181 -29.31 8.71 -29.27
C GLN A 181 -29.18 8.49 -27.76
N SER A 182 -29.69 9.33 -26.86
CA SER A 182 -30.78 10.31 -26.90
C SER A 182 -30.53 11.44 -25.88
N LEU A 183 -30.64 12.68 -26.34
CA LEU A 183 -30.74 13.87 -25.50
C LEU A 183 -32.10 13.85 -24.77
N ARG A 184 -32.09 13.63 -23.46
CA ARG A 184 -33.19 14.08 -22.59
C ARG A 184 -32.64 14.90 -21.45
N ARG A 185 -32.68 16.22 -21.63
CA ARG A 185 -32.54 17.20 -20.55
C ARG A 185 -33.55 16.85 -19.46
N LYS A 186 -33.10 16.68 -18.21
CA LYS A 186 -33.96 16.93 -17.06
C LYS A 186 -33.28 17.87 -16.07
N SER A 187 -34.12 18.82 -15.69
CA SER A 187 -33.92 20.05 -14.96
C SER A 187 -33.31 19.86 -13.56
N THR A 188 -32.54 20.87 -13.17
CA THR A 188 -31.97 21.20 -11.85
C THR A 188 -32.99 21.30 -10.69
N LEU A 189 -34.24 20.88 -10.89
CA LEU A 189 -35.29 20.89 -9.85
C LEU A 189 -35.47 19.54 -9.12
N SER A 190 -34.81 18.46 -9.54
CA SER A 190 -34.89 17.17 -8.83
C SER A 190 -33.99 17.08 -7.60
N ALA A 191 -32.92 17.88 -7.54
CA ALA A 191 -31.93 17.86 -6.45
C ALA A 191 -32.39 18.61 -5.17
N LEU A 192 -33.56 19.25 -5.22
CA LEU A 192 -34.08 20.09 -4.13
C LEU A 192 -35.32 19.49 -3.42
N LEU A 193 -35.82 18.33 -3.86
CA LEU A 193 -37.08 17.75 -3.36
C LEU A 193 -36.95 16.36 -2.74
N PHE A 194 -35.87 15.62 -3.00
CA PHE A 194 -35.62 14.31 -2.39
C PHE A 194 -34.14 14.27 -2.00
N GLY A 195 -33.88 14.20 -0.69
CA GLY A 195 -32.51 14.07 -0.17
C GLY A 195 -31.84 12.85 -0.79
N GLU A 196 -30.61 13.04 -1.28
CA GLU A 196 -29.78 11.96 -1.80
C GLU A 196 -29.63 10.86 -0.73
N ASP A 197 -29.99 9.62 -1.09
CA ASP A 197 -29.92 8.45 -0.23
C ASP A 197 -28.46 8.22 0.22
N GLU A 198 -28.21 8.40 1.51
CA GLU A 198 -26.90 8.26 2.15
C GLU A 198 -26.24 6.89 1.85
N ALA A 199 -27.06 5.86 1.62
CA ALA A 199 -26.65 4.51 1.24
C ALA A 199 -26.03 4.43 -0.18
N GLU A 200 -26.49 5.23 -1.14
CA GLU A 200 -25.98 5.24 -2.52
C GLU A 200 -24.63 5.97 -2.61
N ALA A 201 -24.46 7.02 -1.81
CA ALA A 201 -23.19 7.68 -1.59
C ALA A 201 -22.18 6.80 -0.84
N LEU A 202 -22.63 5.98 0.11
CA LEU A 202 -21.77 5.04 0.85
C LEU A 202 -21.26 3.90 -0.05
N LYS A 203 -22.15 3.33 -0.86
CA LYS A 203 -21.83 2.28 -1.83
C LYS A 203 -20.81 2.71 -2.89
N SER A 204 -20.97 3.92 -3.41
CA SER A 204 -20.02 4.51 -4.38
C SER A 204 -18.63 4.69 -3.76
N LYS A 205 -18.56 5.00 -2.46
CA LYS A 205 -17.29 5.09 -1.72
C LYS A 205 -16.65 3.71 -1.52
N ASN A 206 -17.43 2.67 -1.23
CA ASN A 206 -16.92 1.32 -0.95
C ASN A 206 -16.38 0.64 -2.23
N ILE A 207 -17.04 0.85 -3.38
CA ILE A 207 -16.52 0.42 -4.69
C ILE A 207 -15.19 1.11 -4.97
N LYS A 208 -15.12 2.43 -4.74
CA LYS A 208 -13.88 3.19 -4.90
C LYS A 208 -12.77 2.68 -3.99
N GLN A 209 -13.07 2.32 -2.74
CA GLN A 209 -12.10 1.71 -1.84
C GLN A 209 -11.52 0.41 -2.40
N THR A 210 -12.37 -0.48 -2.91
CA THR A 210 -11.91 -1.75 -3.51
C THR A 210 -11.00 -1.52 -4.72
N GLU A 211 -11.36 -0.60 -5.61
CA GLU A 211 -10.52 -0.21 -6.75
C GLU A 211 -9.16 0.35 -6.32
N LEU A 212 -9.15 1.19 -5.28
CA LEU A 212 -7.92 1.80 -4.77
C LEU A 212 -6.98 0.76 -4.16
N VAL A 213 -7.51 -0.21 -3.42
CA VAL A 213 -6.73 -1.33 -2.87
C VAL A 213 -6.19 -2.21 -3.99
N ALA A 214 -7.01 -2.53 -5.00
CA ALA A 214 -6.59 -3.33 -6.15
C ALA A 214 -5.45 -2.65 -6.92
N ALA A 215 -5.57 -1.36 -7.18
CA ALA A 215 -4.52 -0.58 -7.85
C ALA A 215 -3.23 -0.51 -7.03
N LEU A 216 -3.32 -0.38 -5.70
CA LEU A 216 -2.16 -0.44 -4.83
C LEU A 216 -1.49 -1.81 -4.88
N ARG A 217 -2.27 -2.89 -4.76
CA ARG A 217 -1.74 -4.26 -4.82
C ARG A 217 -1.04 -4.53 -6.15
N GLU A 218 -1.64 -4.13 -7.27
CA GLU A 218 -1.01 -4.25 -8.59
C GLU A 218 0.31 -3.49 -8.67
N ALA A 219 0.39 -2.26 -8.14
CA ALA A 219 1.63 -1.49 -8.12
C ALA A 219 2.72 -2.14 -7.23
N ILE A 220 2.34 -2.70 -6.09
CA ILE A 220 3.24 -3.43 -5.19
C ILE A 220 3.76 -4.69 -5.87
N THR A 221 2.87 -5.50 -6.46
CA THR A 221 3.24 -6.74 -7.16
C THR A 221 4.21 -6.45 -8.29
N ARG A 222 3.95 -5.44 -9.14
CA ARG A 222 4.88 -5.06 -10.22
C ARG A 222 6.24 -4.61 -9.70
N THR A 223 6.25 -3.84 -8.61
CA THR A 223 7.50 -3.40 -7.98
C THR A 223 8.28 -4.59 -7.44
N ALA A 224 7.63 -5.58 -6.84
CA ALA A 224 8.28 -6.77 -6.31
C ALA A 224 8.75 -7.75 -7.40
N GLU A 225 7.95 -7.96 -8.46
CA GLU A 225 8.31 -8.77 -9.62
C GLU A 225 9.55 -8.24 -10.34
N HIS A 226 9.75 -6.92 -10.33
CA HIS A 226 10.98 -6.28 -10.84
C HIS A 226 12.23 -6.76 -10.09
N PHE A 227 12.16 -6.89 -8.76
CA PHE A 227 13.26 -7.48 -7.98
C PHE A 227 13.45 -8.95 -8.30
N HIS A 228 12.39 -9.74 -8.44
CA HIS A 228 12.52 -11.17 -8.80
C HIS A 228 13.19 -11.38 -10.16
N CYS A 229 13.03 -10.43 -11.09
CA CYS A 229 13.65 -10.49 -12.41
C CYS A 229 15.14 -10.14 -12.41
N LEU A 230 15.58 -9.24 -11.53
CA LEU A 230 16.91 -8.62 -11.59
C LEU A 230 17.82 -8.99 -10.41
N ASP A 231 17.27 -9.52 -9.34
CA ASP A 231 17.97 -9.89 -8.11
C ASP A 231 17.81 -11.39 -7.83
N PRO A 232 18.84 -12.21 -8.10
CA PRO A 232 18.80 -13.65 -7.88
C PRO A 232 18.54 -14.04 -6.43
N ASP A 233 19.00 -13.24 -5.46
CA ASP A 233 18.87 -13.54 -4.04
C ASP A 233 17.41 -13.38 -3.57
N HIS A 234 16.62 -12.58 -4.31
CA HIS A 234 15.23 -12.30 -3.98
C HIS A 234 14.23 -13.09 -4.84
N CYS A 235 14.66 -13.88 -5.82
CA CYS A 235 13.80 -14.58 -6.80
C CYS A 235 12.76 -15.54 -6.17
N THR A 236 13.04 -16.06 -4.97
CA THR A 236 12.15 -16.98 -4.24
C THR A 236 11.37 -16.32 -3.11
N THR A 237 11.40 -14.99 -3.01
CA THR A 237 10.72 -14.27 -1.92
C THR A 237 9.21 -14.38 -2.08
N ASP A 238 8.52 -14.76 -1.00
CA ASP A 238 7.05 -14.83 -1.03
C ASP A 238 6.44 -13.42 -1.13
N LEU A 239 5.61 -13.21 -2.14
CA LEU A 239 4.92 -11.94 -2.41
C LEU A 239 3.52 -11.88 -1.80
N THR A 240 3.05 -12.96 -1.18
CA THR A 240 1.73 -12.96 -0.56
C THR A 240 1.74 -12.09 0.70
N PRO A 241 0.81 -11.11 0.82
CA PRO A 241 0.67 -10.33 2.04
C PRO A 241 0.15 -11.21 3.18
N ASP A 242 0.79 -11.13 4.34
CA ASP A 242 0.34 -11.81 5.56
C ASP A 242 -0.60 -10.88 6.36
N TYR A 243 -1.88 -11.25 6.42
CA TYR A 243 -2.92 -10.52 7.16
C TYR A 243 -3.16 -11.07 8.58
N SER A 244 -2.32 -12.00 9.05
CA SER A 244 -2.43 -12.56 10.39
C SER A 244 -2.09 -11.53 11.48
N MET A 245 -2.73 -11.67 12.65
CA MET A 245 -2.44 -10.82 13.81
C MET A 245 -1.00 -11.00 14.32
N GLU A 246 -0.47 -12.21 14.19
CA GLU A 246 0.90 -12.58 14.53
C GLU A 246 1.93 -11.85 13.66
N SER A 247 1.62 -11.59 12.38
CA SER A 247 2.47 -10.76 11.54
C SER A 247 2.55 -9.32 12.06
N HIS A 248 1.44 -8.75 12.50
CA HIS A 248 1.41 -7.37 13.01
C HIS A 248 2.21 -7.21 14.30
N GLN A 249 2.11 -8.16 15.23
CA GLN A 249 2.86 -8.11 16.49
C GLN A 249 4.37 -8.19 16.29
N ARG A 250 4.82 -8.85 15.22
CA ARG A 250 6.26 -9.01 14.89
C ARG A 250 6.87 -7.81 14.15
N ASP A 251 6.08 -6.87 13.63
CA ASP A 251 6.59 -5.77 12.80
C ASP A 251 7.67 -4.94 13.50
N HIS A 252 7.46 -4.61 14.78
CA HIS A 252 8.40 -3.81 15.56
C HIS A 252 9.68 -4.58 15.88
N GLU A 253 9.56 -5.88 16.19
CA GLU A 253 10.73 -6.74 16.43
C GLU A 253 11.57 -6.90 15.16
N ASN A 254 10.92 -7.18 14.02
CA ASN A 254 11.57 -7.27 12.72
C ASN A 254 12.30 -5.97 12.38
N PHE A 255 11.66 -4.82 12.61
CA PHE A 255 12.29 -3.52 12.44
C PHE A 255 13.54 -3.33 13.31
N LEU A 256 13.49 -3.73 14.59
CA LEU A 256 14.63 -3.63 15.50
C LEU A 256 15.78 -4.55 15.09
N VAL A 257 15.48 -5.79 14.67
CA VAL A 257 16.48 -6.75 14.18
C VAL A 257 17.18 -6.20 12.93
N VAL A 258 16.41 -5.77 11.93
CA VAL A 258 16.96 -5.18 10.70
C VAL A 258 17.77 -3.94 11.04
N SER A 259 17.26 -3.07 11.91
CA SER A 259 17.91 -1.80 12.24
C SER A 259 19.19 -1.92 13.06
N ARG A 260 19.33 -2.97 13.88
CA ARG A 260 20.58 -3.27 14.60
C ARG A 260 21.67 -3.83 13.70
N ASN A 261 21.30 -4.50 12.61
CA ASN A 261 22.24 -5.16 11.70
C ASN A 261 22.65 -4.28 10.50
N ARG A 262 22.25 -3.01 10.46
CA ARG A 262 22.57 -2.08 9.36
C ARG A 262 24.07 -1.81 9.31
N ARG A 263 24.67 -2.04 8.15
CA ARG A 263 26.08 -1.72 7.89
C ARG A 263 26.16 -0.46 7.03
N ARG A 264 27.08 0.44 7.35
CA ARG A 264 27.33 1.63 6.52
C ARG A 264 27.86 1.19 5.15
N ARG A 265 27.50 1.90 4.08
CA ARG A 265 27.96 1.56 2.72
C ARG A 265 28.27 2.79 1.89
N ALA A 266 29.15 2.62 0.91
CA ALA A 266 29.53 3.67 -0.02
C ALA A 266 29.52 3.16 -1.46
N LYS A 267 29.12 4.01 -2.39
CA LYS A 267 29.24 3.78 -3.84
C LYS A 267 30.55 4.36 -4.32
N ALA A 268 31.35 3.57 -5.01
CA ALA A 268 32.53 4.05 -5.69
C ALA A 268 32.16 5.06 -6.79
N LEU A 269 32.70 6.27 -6.71
CA LEU A 269 32.58 7.30 -7.75
C LEU A 269 33.65 7.15 -8.83
N LEU A 270 34.74 6.47 -8.48
CA LEU A 270 35.96 6.30 -9.27
C LEU A 270 36.47 4.86 -9.13
N ASP A 271 37.33 4.44 -10.05
CA ASP A 271 38.10 3.20 -9.93
C ASP A 271 39.24 3.42 -8.92
N PHE A 272 39.52 2.40 -8.10
CA PHE A 272 40.67 2.36 -7.19
C PHE A 272 41.35 1.00 -7.32
N GLU A 273 42.55 0.98 -7.90
CA GLU A 273 43.32 -0.24 -8.07
C GLU A 273 44.07 -0.57 -6.79
N ARG A 274 43.93 -1.81 -6.34
CA ARG A 274 44.66 -2.37 -5.20
C ARG A 274 46.12 -2.60 -5.60
N HIS A 275 47.05 -1.99 -4.87
CA HIS A 275 48.49 -2.19 -5.03
C HIS A 275 49.08 -2.99 -3.87
N ASP A 276 48.57 -2.78 -2.65
CA ASP A 276 49.03 -3.45 -1.44
C ASP A 276 47.96 -4.39 -0.84
N ASP A 277 48.40 -5.31 0.03
CA ASP A 277 47.53 -6.33 0.62
C ASP A 277 46.50 -5.77 1.62
N ASP A 278 46.76 -4.60 2.18
CA ASP A 278 45.88 -3.88 3.11
C ASP A 278 44.88 -2.93 2.41
N GLU A 279 45.04 -2.69 1.10
CA GLU A 279 44.15 -1.87 0.28
C GLU A 279 42.91 -2.65 -0.23
N LEU A 280 41.77 -1.97 -0.31
CA LEU A 280 40.55 -2.50 -0.93
C LEU A 280 40.35 -1.92 -2.32
N GLY A 281 40.68 -2.68 -3.36
CA GLY A 281 40.43 -2.28 -4.74
C GLY A 281 38.96 -2.43 -5.15
N PHE A 282 38.47 -1.48 -5.96
CA PHE A 282 37.10 -1.45 -6.47
C PHE A 282 37.00 -0.68 -7.80
N ARG A 283 35.89 -0.86 -8.50
CA ARG A 283 35.54 -0.12 -9.71
C ARG A 283 34.45 0.90 -9.42
N LYS A 284 34.36 1.92 -10.26
CA LYS A 284 33.27 2.89 -10.26
C LYS A 284 31.93 2.17 -10.29
N ASN A 285 31.03 2.62 -9.42
CA ASN A 285 29.71 2.05 -9.09
C ASN A 285 29.71 0.80 -8.20
N ASP A 286 30.86 0.25 -7.79
CA ASP A 286 30.88 -0.82 -6.79
C ASP A 286 30.33 -0.32 -5.45
N ILE A 287 29.70 -1.22 -4.71
CA ILE A 287 29.10 -0.93 -3.41
C ILE A 287 29.93 -1.56 -2.31
N ILE A 288 30.60 -0.71 -1.55
CA ILE A 288 31.55 -1.09 -0.52
C ILE A 288 30.84 -1.05 0.84
N THR A 289 30.97 -2.12 1.62
CA THR A 289 30.51 -2.13 3.01
C THR A 289 31.53 -1.43 3.88
N ILE A 290 31.17 -0.29 4.47
CA ILE A 290 32.03 0.46 5.37
C ILE A 290 32.07 -0.24 6.73
N VAL A 291 33.27 -0.64 7.13
CA VAL A 291 33.57 -1.28 8.42
C VAL A 291 34.07 -0.27 9.45
N SER A 292 34.82 0.77 9.03
CA SER A 292 35.30 1.82 9.93
C SER A 292 35.49 3.16 9.22
N GLN A 293 35.09 4.24 9.92
CA GLN A 293 35.29 5.64 9.50
C GLN A 293 36.01 6.45 10.60
N LYS A 294 36.88 5.79 11.37
CA LYS A 294 37.64 6.46 12.45
C LYS A 294 38.54 7.58 11.91
N ASP A 295 38.96 7.48 10.65
CA ASP A 295 39.77 8.48 9.96
C ASP A 295 38.92 9.22 8.89
N GLU A 296 39.14 10.53 8.75
CA GLU A 296 38.37 11.38 7.83
C GLU A 296 38.69 11.17 6.34
N HIS A 297 39.84 10.57 6.03
CA HIS A 297 40.38 10.46 4.69
C HIS A 297 40.55 9.01 4.23
N CYS A 298 40.71 8.08 5.17
CA CYS A 298 40.96 6.67 4.93
C CYS A 298 39.93 5.80 5.66
N TRP A 299 39.06 5.11 4.91
CA TRP A 299 38.04 4.24 5.50
C TRP A 299 38.40 2.78 5.30
N VAL A 300 37.96 1.93 6.23
CA VAL A 300 38.08 0.48 6.07
C VAL A 300 36.75 -0.06 5.59
N GLY A 301 36.76 -0.87 4.54
CA GLY A 301 35.56 -1.51 4.02
C GLY A 301 35.77 -2.94 3.56
N GLU A 302 34.67 -3.54 3.11
CA GLU A 302 34.59 -4.90 2.63
C GLU A 302 33.82 -4.92 1.30
N LEU A 303 34.38 -5.61 0.31
CA LEU A 303 33.79 -5.84 -1.02
C LEU A 303 34.15 -7.25 -1.47
N ASN A 304 33.15 -8.06 -1.86
CA ASN A 304 33.35 -9.45 -2.32
C ASN A 304 34.15 -10.33 -1.34
N GLY A 305 33.96 -10.12 -0.02
CA GLY A 305 34.68 -10.84 1.04
C GLY A 305 36.14 -10.41 1.24
N LEU A 306 36.63 -9.44 0.47
CA LEU A 306 37.91 -8.80 0.67
C LEU A 306 37.72 -7.57 1.54
N ARG A 307 38.60 -7.39 2.53
CA ARG A 307 38.58 -6.25 3.45
C ARG A 307 39.89 -5.49 3.37
N GLY A 308 39.81 -4.17 3.32
CA GLY A 308 40.98 -3.30 3.23
C GLY A 308 40.60 -1.83 3.39
N TRP A 309 41.60 -0.96 3.38
CA TRP A 309 41.39 0.48 3.44
C TRP A 309 41.22 1.09 2.05
N PHE A 310 40.53 2.22 1.97
CA PHE A 310 40.38 3.00 0.75
C PHE A 310 40.17 4.50 1.01
N PRO A 311 40.45 5.37 0.02
CA PRO A 311 40.25 6.81 0.17
C PRO A 311 38.76 7.20 0.25
N ALA A 312 38.37 7.88 1.31
CA ALA A 312 36.99 8.33 1.54
C ALA A 312 36.44 9.23 0.41
N LYS A 313 37.31 9.98 -0.28
CA LYS A 313 36.92 10.89 -1.37
C LYS A 313 36.53 10.17 -2.66
N PHE A 314 36.84 8.88 -2.79
CA PHE A 314 36.59 8.11 -4.01
C PHE A 314 35.21 7.48 -3.99
N VAL A 315 34.48 7.65 -2.89
CA VAL A 315 33.19 7.05 -2.67
C VAL A 315 32.18 8.10 -2.21
N GLU A 316 30.93 7.86 -2.53
CA GLU A 316 29.79 8.57 -1.98
C GLU A 316 29.11 7.67 -0.95
N ILE A 317 28.92 8.15 0.28
CA ILE A 317 28.14 7.39 1.27
C ILE A 317 26.72 7.27 0.73
N LEU A 318 26.28 6.03 0.48
CA LEU A 318 24.94 5.77 -0.03
C LEU A 318 23.88 5.93 1.06
N ASP A 319 24.25 5.65 2.31
CA ASP A 319 23.48 5.95 3.50
C ASP A 319 24.34 5.67 4.74
N GLU A 320 24.16 6.43 5.83
CA GLU A 320 24.74 6.14 7.14
C GLU A 320 24.17 4.87 7.77
N ARG A 321 23.07 4.31 7.23
CA ARG A 321 22.34 3.16 7.80
C ARG A 321 21.64 2.28 6.75
N SER A 322 22.33 1.88 5.67
CA SER A 322 21.72 1.04 4.63
C SER A 322 21.71 -0.46 4.95
N LYS A 323 20.80 -1.17 4.24
CA LYS A 323 20.45 -2.58 4.40
C LYS A 323 21.27 -3.46 3.45
N GLU A 324 20.77 -4.60 2.98
CA GLU A 324 21.38 -5.29 1.83
C GLU A 324 21.23 -4.42 0.56
N TYR A 325 22.04 -4.64 -0.49
CA TYR A 325 22.05 -3.74 -1.67
C TYR A 325 21.53 -4.57 -2.82
N SER A 326 20.62 -3.96 -3.58
CA SER A 326 20.10 -4.56 -4.78
C SER A 326 20.22 -3.55 -5.90
N LEU A 327 20.87 -3.95 -7.01
CA LEU A 327 20.90 -3.17 -8.24
C LEU A 327 19.49 -2.92 -8.78
N ALA A 328 18.54 -3.83 -8.50
CA ALA A 328 17.15 -3.70 -8.89
C ALA A 328 16.45 -2.52 -8.20
N GLY A 329 16.88 -2.20 -6.97
CA GLY A 329 16.31 -1.13 -6.15
C GLY A 329 16.99 0.23 -6.27
N ASP A 330 18.10 0.33 -7.00
CA ASP A 330 18.92 1.54 -7.14
C ASP A 330 18.49 2.34 -8.39
N ASP A 331 17.93 3.53 -8.18
CA ASP A 331 17.43 4.37 -9.29
C ASP A 331 18.52 5.02 -10.13
N SER A 332 19.76 5.06 -9.63
CA SER A 332 20.92 5.55 -10.38
C SER A 332 21.50 4.49 -11.33
N VAL A 333 21.10 3.23 -11.16
CA VAL A 333 21.54 2.09 -11.98
C VAL A 333 20.39 1.57 -12.84
N THR A 334 19.21 1.38 -12.23
CA THR A 334 18.04 0.76 -12.86
C THR A 334 16.90 1.77 -12.92
N GLU A 335 16.83 2.56 -14.00
CA GLU A 335 15.83 3.63 -14.16
C GLU A 335 14.36 3.13 -14.05
N ALA A 336 14.09 1.87 -14.41
CA ALA A 336 12.76 1.27 -14.32
C ALA A 336 12.17 1.29 -12.90
N VAL A 337 13.00 1.22 -11.85
CA VAL A 337 12.52 1.29 -10.46
C VAL A 337 11.89 2.66 -10.16
N THR A 338 12.38 3.72 -10.80
CA THR A 338 11.83 5.08 -10.68
C THR A 338 10.42 5.14 -11.22
N ASP A 339 10.17 4.58 -12.40
CA ASP A 339 8.85 4.56 -13.02
C ASP A 339 7.86 3.71 -12.22
N LEU A 340 8.31 2.56 -11.70
CA LEU A 340 7.49 1.71 -10.84
C LEU A 340 7.11 2.45 -9.56
N VAL A 341 8.08 2.99 -8.83
CA VAL A 341 7.82 3.64 -7.53
C VAL A 341 7.12 4.98 -7.71
N ARG A 342 7.67 5.90 -8.49
CA ARG A 342 7.14 7.27 -8.63
C ARG A 342 5.95 7.34 -9.59
N GLY A 343 5.94 6.52 -10.64
CA GLY A 343 4.91 6.52 -11.67
C GLY A 343 3.71 5.63 -11.38
N THR A 344 3.85 4.57 -10.56
CA THR A 344 2.74 3.65 -10.27
C THR A 344 2.39 3.55 -8.78
N LEU A 345 3.35 3.22 -7.92
CA LEU A 345 3.10 3.02 -6.48
C LEU A 345 2.68 4.32 -5.78
N CYS A 346 3.41 5.39 -6.01
CA CYS A 346 3.15 6.70 -5.43
C CYS A 346 1.74 7.24 -5.77
N PRO A 347 1.28 7.24 -7.05
CA PRO A 347 -0.09 7.62 -7.38
C PRO A 347 -1.16 6.73 -6.72
N ALA A 348 -0.94 5.41 -6.66
CA ALA A 348 -1.89 4.50 -6.02
C ALA A 348 -2.03 4.80 -4.51
N LEU A 349 -0.90 4.99 -3.82
CA LEU A 349 -0.89 5.33 -2.40
C LEU A 349 -1.45 6.73 -2.14
N LYS A 350 -1.13 7.71 -3.00
CA LYS A 350 -1.71 9.05 -2.93
C LYS A 350 -3.23 9.01 -3.06
N ALA A 351 -3.76 8.20 -3.98
CA ALA A 351 -5.19 8.08 -4.19
C ALA A 351 -5.92 7.52 -2.95
N ILE A 352 -5.30 6.59 -2.22
CA ILE A 352 -5.78 6.12 -0.90
C ILE A 352 -5.82 7.27 0.11
N PHE A 353 -4.75 8.05 0.22
CA PHE A 353 -4.67 9.21 1.13
C PHE A 353 -5.59 10.37 0.72
N GLN A 354 -5.97 10.48 -0.55
CA GLN A 354 -6.94 11.49 -0.99
C GLN A 354 -8.38 11.04 -0.73
N HIS A 355 -8.63 9.72 -0.66
CA HIS A 355 -9.96 9.16 -0.48
C HIS A 355 -10.46 9.37 0.96
N GLY A 356 -11.39 10.31 1.11
CA GLY A 356 -11.96 10.68 2.41
C GLY A 356 -11.26 11.84 3.11
N LEU A 357 -10.36 12.53 2.43
CA LEU A 357 -9.81 13.79 2.92
C LEU A 357 -10.91 14.87 2.99
N LYS A 358 -11.04 15.54 4.13
CA LYS A 358 -12.02 16.61 4.35
C LYS A 358 -11.66 17.84 3.53
N LYS A 359 -12.64 18.36 2.78
CA LYS A 359 -12.51 19.64 2.08
C LYS A 359 -12.70 20.80 3.07
N PRO A 360 -11.90 21.87 2.99
CA PRO A 360 -12.07 23.02 3.87
C PRO A 360 -13.41 23.72 3.64
N SER A 361 -14.10 24.09 4.72
CA SER A 361 -15.38 24.79 4.67
C SER A 361 -15.18 26.26 4.24
N ILE A 362 -15.75 26.62 3.08
CA ILE A 362 -16.11 27.96 2.59
C ILE A 362 -14.96 28.97 2.33
N LEU A 363 -13.83 28.91 3.04
CA LEU A 363 -12.68 29.85 2.90
C LEU A 363 -11.44 29.26 2.20
N GLY A 364 -11.54 28.06 1.61
CA GLY A 364 -10.61 27.60 0.57
C GLY A 364 -9.13 27.47 0.97
N GLY A 365 -8.84 26.75 2.05
CA GLY A 365 -7.46 26.37 2.39
C GLY A 365 -6.89 25.26 1.47
N PRO A 366 -5.56 25.05 1.44
CA PRO A 366 -4.97 23.93 0.74
C PRO A 366 -5.41 22.60 1.37
N CYS A 367 -5.81 21.64 0.55
CA CYS A 367 -6.29 20.32 0.95
C CYS A 367 -5.40 19.27 0.26
N HIS A 368 -4.41 18.75 0.99
CA HIS A 368 -3.46 17.79 0.44
C HIS A 368 -2.98 16.81 1.53
N PRO A 369 -2.79 15.52 1.22
CA PRO A 369 -2.26 14.52 2.16
C PRO A 369 -0.99 14.95 2.91
N TRP A 370 -0.11 15.71 2.25
CA TRP A 370 1.13 16.22 2.84
C TRP A 370 0.91 17.00 4.13
N LEU A 371 -0.11 17.85 4.19
CA LEU A 371 -0.39 18.69 5.36
C LEU A 371 -0.82 17.84 6.57
N PHE A 372 -1.58 16.77 6.30
CA PHE A 372 -1.92 15.78 7.32
C PHE A 372 -0.67 15.06 7.82
N ILE A 373 0.19 14.58 6.91
CA ILE A 373 1.41 13.84 7.24
C ILE A 373 2.34 14.70 8.12
N GLU A 374 2.50 15.98 7.75
CA GLU A 374 3.33 16.94 8.50
C GLU A 374 2.80 17.17 9.93
N GLU A 375 1.48 17.35 10.07
CA GLU A 375 0.85 17.52 11.38
C GLU A 375 0.94 16.25 12.23
N ALA A 376 0.62 15.08 11.66
CA ALA A 376 0.68 13.81 12.36
C ALA A 376 2.11 13.50 12.81
N ALA A 377 3.09 13.60 11.92
CA ALA A 377 4.50 13.36 12.26
C ALA A 377 5.03 14.30 13.37
N SER A 378 4.57 15.56 13.39
CA SER A 378 4.96 16.52 14.43
C SER A 378 4.38 16.15 15.79
N ARG A 379 3.10 15.72 15.84
CA ARG A 379 2.41 15.34 17.08
C ARG A 379 3.04 14.14 17.77
N GLU A 380 3.49 13.14 17.02
CA GLU A 380 4.07 11.92 17.60
C GLU A 380 5.35 12.20 18.41
N VAL A 381 6.07 13.27 18.09
CA VAL A 381 7.29 13.67 18.81
C VAL A 381 7.07 14.81 19.80
N GLU A 382 5.86 15.38 19.91
CA GLU A 382 5.58 16.55 20.78
C GLU A 382 5.86 16.28 22.26
N ARG A 383 5.53 15.06 22.74
CA ARG A 383 5.67 14.72 24.17
C ARG A 383 7.12 14.68 24.64
N ASP A 384 8.05 14.37 23.73
CA ASP A 384 9.49 14.23 23.97
C ASP A 384 10.33 15.17 23.07
N PHE A 385 9.72 16.27 22.60
CA PHE A 385 10.24 17.12 21.51
C PHE A 385 11.67 17.60 21.75
N ASN A 386 11.96 18.13 22.94
CA ASN A 386 13.30 18.65 23.25
C ASN A 386 14.38 17.53 23.21
N SER A 387 14.04 16.32 23.65
CA SER A 387 14.96 15.17 23.64
C SER A 387 15.19 14.65 22.22
N VAL A 388 14.10 14.49 21.45
CA VAL A 388 14.14 14.01 20.06
C VAL A 388 14.82 15.03 19.15
N TYR A 389 14.44 16.31 19.25
CA TYR A 389 15.02 17.40 18.47
C TYR A 389 16.52 17.57 18.77
N SER A 390 16.92 17.60 20.05
CA SER A 390 18.35 17.65 20.41
C SER A 390 19.11 16.47 19.83
N ARG A 391 18.58 15.24 19.90
CA ARG A 391 19.25 14.05 19.32
C ARG A 391 19.33 14.13 17.79
N LEU A 392 18.26 14.51 17.09
CA LEU A 392 18.25 14.64 15.63
C LEU A 392 19.20 15.73 15.14
N VAL A 393 19.26 16.87 15.84
CA VAL A 393 20.19 17.97 15.53
C VAL A 393 21.63 17.55 15.81
N LEU A 394 21.91 16.84 16.90
CA LEU A 394 23.23 16.33 17.21
C LEU A 394 23.70 15.27 16.19
N CYS A 395 22.84 14.32 15.81
CA CYS A 395 23.15 13.34 14.76
C CYS A 395 23.49 14.04 13.44
N LYS A 396 22.72 15.06 13.04
CA LYS A 396 22.94 15.81 11.79
C LYS A 396 24.19 16.71 11.83
N THR A 397 24.45 17.36 12.97
CA THR A 397 25.51 18.39 13.09
C THR A 397 26.88 17.78 13.39
N TYR A 398 26.93 16.72 14.18
CA TYR A 398 28.19 16.13 14.64
C TYR A 398 28.45 14.72 14.09
N ARG A 399 27.56 14.17 13.24
CA ARG A 399 27.60 12.77 12.77
C ARG A 399 27.67 11.76 13.93
N LEU A 400 27.22 12.18 15.12
CA LEU A 400 27.21 11.37 16.33
C LEU A 400 26.03 10.39 16.26
N ASP A 401 26.26 9.29 15.58
CA ASP A 401 25.43 8.08 15.69
C ASP A 401 25.88 7.21 16.90
N GLU A 402 26.73 7.75 17.78
CA GLU A 402 27.54 6.99 18.74
C GLU A 402 26.77 6.27 19.86
N ASP A 403 25.49 6.54 20.08
CA ASP A 403 24.76 5.92 21.19
C ASP A 403 24.10 4.57 20.87
N GLY A 404 24.21 4.06 19.62
CA GLY A 404 23.67 2.74 19.25
C GLY A 404 22.16 2.58 19.43
N LYS A 405 21.43 3.66 19.75
CA LYS A 405 19.97 3.67 19.86
C LYS A 405 19.34 3.80 18.48
N VAL A 406 18.73 2.70 18.04
CA VAL A 406 17.84 2.66 16.87
C VAL A 406 16.72 3.69 17.06
N LEU A 407 16.53 4.58 16.07
CA LEU A 407 15.41 5.52 16.06
C LEU A 407 14.10 4.75 15.91
N THR A 408 13.04 5.17 16.60
CA THR A 408 11.72 4.55 16.43
C THR A 408 11.10 4.92 15.07
N PRO A 409 10.10 4.17 14.57
CA PRO A 409 9.42 4.52 13.33
C PRO A 409 8.84 5.94 13.32
N GLU A 410 8.35 6.43 14.47
CA GLU A 410 7.83 7.78 14.68
C GLU A 410 8.94 8.83 14.53
N GLU A 411 10.10 8.60 15.16
CA GLU A 411 11.27 9.48 15.08
C GLU A 411 11.84 9.52 13.66
N LEU A 412 11.87 8.37 12.97
CA LEU A 412 12.25 8.27 11.57
C LEU A 412 11.29 9.02 10.66
N LEU A 413 9.97 8.90 10.87
CA LEU A 413 8.96 9.62 10.11
C LEU A 413 9.14 11.13 10.27
N TYR A 414 9.26 11.61 11.51
CA TYR A 414 9.48 13.02 11.80
C TYR A 414 10.76 13.54 11.12
N ARG A 415 11.89 12.82 11.29
CA ARG A 415 13.17 13.18 10.64
C ARG A 415 13.02 13.26 9.12
N ALA A 416 12.37 12.27 8.49
CA ALA A 416 12.17 12.22 7.06
C ALA A 416 11.33 13.40 6.55
N VAL A 417 10.21 13.70 7.22
CA VAL A 417 9.35 14.85 6.88
C VAL A 417 10.13 16.17 6.96
N GLN A 418 10.92 16.36 8.03
CA GLN A 418 11.76 17.57 8.17
C GLN A 418 12.84 17.66 7.09
N SER A 419 13.47 16.54 6.73
CA SER A 419 14.47 16.46 5.65
C SER A 419 13.85 16.85 4.30
N VAL A 420 12.69 16.28 3.98
CA VAL A 420 11.94 16.57 2.74
C VAL A 420 11.52 18.03 2.72
N ASN A 421 10.93 18.56 3.80
CA ASN A 421 10.55 19.98 3.87
C ASN A 421 11.76 20.90 3.61
N MET A 422 12.87 20.68 4.32
CA MET A 422 14.07 21.50 4.18
C MET A 422 14.58 21.55 2.73
N SER A 423 14.72 20.40 2.09
CA SER A 423 15.22 20.29 0.70
C SER A 423 14.21 20.85 -0.30
N HIS A 424 12.95 20.45 -0.19
CA HIS A 424 11.91 20.74 -1.18
C HIS A 424 11.36 22.15 -1.10
N ASP A 425 11.26 22.74 0.11
CA ASP A 425 10.85 24.14 0.27
C ASP A 425 11.89 25.10 -0.30
N SER A 426 13.18 24.78 -0.12
CA SER A 426 14.28 25.55 -0.72
C SER A 426 14.23 25.55 -2.26
N ALA A 427 13.67 24.48 -2.85
CA ALA A 427 13.48 24.33 -4.28
C ALA A 427 12.08 24.77 -4.77
N HIS A 428 11.23 25.30 -3.88
CA HIS A 428 9.83 25.64 -4.17
C HIS A 428 9.02 24.48 -4.78
N ALA A 429 9.32 23.24 -4.38
CA ALA A 429 8.67 22.06 -4.92
C ALA A 429 7.24 21.91 -4.40
N GLN A 430 6.38 21.33 -5.23
CA GLN A 430 4.97 21.09 -4.90
C GLN A 430 4.82 19.97 -3.85
N MET A 431 3.72 19.97 -3.11
CA MET A 431 3.43 18.93 -2.11
C MET A 431 3.36 17.50 -2.69
N ASP A 432 3.01 17.35 -3.96
CA ASP A 432 3.07 16.09 -4.70
C ASP A 432 4.50 15.54 -4.82
N VAL A 433 5.48 16.44 -5.00
CA VAL A 433 6.90 16.06 -5.07
C VAL A 433 7.35 15.63 -3.68
N LYS A 434 7.02 16.42 -2.65
CA LYS A 434 7.31 16.09 -1.26
C LYS A 434 6.75 14.72 -0.85
N PHE A 435 5.48 14.45 -1.20
CA PHE A 435 4.83 13.16 -0.92
C PHE A 435 5.62 12.01 -1.54
N ARG A 436 5.95 12.09 -2.84
CA ARG A 436 6.69 11.03 -3.53
C ARG A 436 8.09 10.81 -2.95
N SER A 437 8.79 11.90 -2.63
CA SER A 437 10.09 11.83 -1.98
C SER A 437 10.03 11.16 -0.61
N LEU A 438 9.00 11.45 0.19
CA LEU A 438 8.78 10.75 1.46
C LEU A 438 8.53 9.25 1.25
N ILE A 439 7.73 8.85 0.25
CA ILE A 439 7.54 7.42 -0.06
C ILE A 439 8.88 6.75 -0.40
N CYS A 440 9.73 7.40 -1.20
CA CYS A 440 11.06 6.88 -1.51
C CYS A 440 11.93 6.71 -0.26
N VAL A 441 11.94 7.69 0.65
CA VAL A 441 12.64 7.56 1.94
C VAL A 441 12.08 6.40 2.75
N GLY A 442 10.75 6.24 2.82
CA GLY A 442 10.11 5.14 3.55
C GLY A 442 10.40 3.75 2.98
N LEU A 443 10.60 3.64 1.66
CA LEU A 443 11.03 2.42 0.98
C LEU A 443 12.50 2.10 1.24
N ASN A 444 13.39 3.10 1.13
CA ASN A 444 14.81 2.95 1.47
C ASN A 444 14.97 2.46 2.92
N GLU A 445 14.16 3.03 3.82
CA GLU A 445 14.12 2.65 5.23
C GLU A 445 13.30 1.37 5.50
N GLN A 446 12.63 0.79 4.49
CA GLN A 446 11.64 -0.31 4.56
C GLN A 446 10.61 -0.19 5.70
N VAL A 447 10.25 1.04 6.09
CA VAL A 447 9.32 1.32 7.20
C VAL A 447 8.00 1.89 6.72
N LEU A 448 7.73 1.91 5.41
CA LEU A 448 6.52 2.55 4.87
C LEU A 448 5.21 2.01 5.48
N HIS A 449 5.15 0.71 5.76
CA HIS A 449 4.03 0.05 6.45
C HIS A 449 3.89 0.48 7.91
N LEU A 450 5.01 0.71 8.62
CA LEU A 450 5.03 1.24 9.98
C LEU A 450 4.67 2.72 10.00
N TRP A 451 5.13 3.51 9.03
CA TRP A 451 4.74 4.91 8.90
C TRP A 451 3.25 5.08 8.66
N LEU A 452 2.62 4.18 7.89
CA LEU A 452 1.16 4.18 7.75
C LEU A 452 0.47 3.94 9.11
N GLU A 453 0.96 2.99 9.90
CA GLU A 453 0.44 2.74 11.25
C GLU A 453 0.59 3.95 12.15
N VAL A 454 1.77 4.58 12.18
CA VAL A 454 2.04 5.80 12.97
C VAL A 454 1.05 6.92 12.57
N LEU A 455 0.87 7.14 11.26
CA LEU A 455 -0.06 8.15 10.76
C LEU A 455 -1.51 7.85 11.14
N CYS A 456 -1.96 6.60 11.03
CA CYS A 456 -3.34 6.19 11.36
C CYS A 456 -3.58 6.13 12.88
N SER A 457 -2.53 5.95 13.68
CA SER A 457 -2.57 5.95 15.14
C SER A 457 -2.64 7.35 15.74
N SER A 458 -2.32 8.39 14.95
CA SER A 458 -2.45 9.79 15.33
C SER A 458 -3.93 10.23 15.27
N ILE A 459 -4.76 9.66 16.15
CA ILE A 459 -6.24 9.79 16.14
C ILE A 459 -6.66 11.24 15.99
N SER A 460 -6.12 12.15 16.81
CA SER A 460 -6.47 13.57 16.77
C SER A 460 -6.20 14.24 15.42
N ALA A 461 -5.13 13.88 14.70
CA ALA A 461 -4.84 14.37 13.37
C ALA A 461 -5.75 13.72 12.33
N VAL A 462 -5.92 12.40 12.37
CA VAL A 462 -6.78 11.67 11.44
C VAL A 462 -8.22 12.18 11.51
N GLU A 463 -8.78 12.37 12.72
CA GLU A 463 -10.14 12.88 12.91
C GLU A 463 -10.32 14.30 12.37
N LYS A 464 -9.27 15.13 12.48
CA LYS A 464 -9.28 16.49 11.93
C LYS A 464 -9.32 16.48 10.40
N TRP A 465 -8.50 15.62 9.77
CA TRP A 465 -8.26 15.66 8.33
C TRP A 465 -9.17 14.74 7.51
N TYR A 466 -9.68 13.66 8.09
CA TYR A 466 -10.37 12.60 7.34
C TYR A 466 -11.79 12.34 7.81
N GLN A 467 -12.61 11.90 6.88
CA GLN A 467 -13.97 11.43 7.13
C GLN A 467 -13.95 10.04 7.78
N PRO A 468 -14.98 9.69 8.59
CA PRO A 468 -15.10 8.37 9.25
C PRO A 468 -14.89 7.18 8.31
N TRP A 469 -15.45 7.24 7.10
CA TRP A 469 -15.40 6.18 6.10
C TRP A 469 -14.07 6.09 5.32
N SER A 470 -13.11 6.98 5.58
CA SER A 470 -11.79 6.93 4.93
C SER A 470 -10.97 5.72 5.40
N PHE A 471 -10.00 5.27 4.60
CA PHE A 471 -9.08 4.22 5.03
C PHE A 471 -8.31 4.60 6.29
N LEU A 472 -7.87 5.86 6.40
CA LEU A 472 -7.03 6.31 7.49
C LEU A 472 -7.79 6.41 8.82
N ARG A 473 -9.12 6.50 8.79
CA ARG A 473 -9.98 6.56 9.97
C ARG A 473 -10.77 5.25 10.24
N SER A 474 -10.64 4.25 9.37
CA SER A 474 -11.29 2.95 9.52
C SER A 474 -10.25 1.84 9.71
N PRO A 475 -10.63 0.63 10.16
CA PRO A 475 -9.70 -0.51 10.20
C PRO A 475 -9.09 -0.89 8.84
N GLY A 476 -9.59 -0.33 7.72
CA GLY A 476 -9.08 -0.58 6.37
C GLY A 476 -7.59 -0.24 6.19
N TRP A 477 -7.01 0.67 6.98
CA TRP A 477 -5.55 0.92 6.92
C TRP A 477 -4.72 -0.31 7.28
N VAL A 478 -5.24 -1.26 8.07
CA VAL A 478 -4.55 -2.51 8.44
C VAL A 478 -4.31 -3.36 7.19
N GLN A 479 -5.29 -3.43 6.29
CA GLN A 479 -5.14 -4.11 4.99
C GLN A 479 -4.02 -3.44 4.18
N ILE A 480 -4.06 -2.11 4.05
CA ILE A 480 -3.04 -1.34 3.32
C ILE A 480 -1.65 -1.56 3.92
N LYS A 481 -1.54 -1.60 5.26
CA LYS A 481 -0.29 -1.90 5.97
C LYS A 481 0.28 -3.25 5.56
N CYS A 482 -0.55 -4.30 5.50
CA CYS A 482 -0.10 -5.63 5.08
C CYS A 482 0.39 -5.66 3.63
N GLU A 483 -0.31 -4.97 2.72
CA GLU A 483 0.14 -4.85 1.33
C GLU A 483 1.53 -4.19 1.27
N LEU A 484 1.70 -3.05 1.94
CA LEU A 484 2.95 -2.30 1.96
C LEU A 484 4.10 -3.07 2.63
N ARG A 485 3.80 -3.97 3.57
CA ARG A 485 4.80 -4.82 4.23
C ARG A 485 5.53 -5.72 3.24
N VAL A 486 4.91 -6.12 2.12
CA VAL A 486 5.61 -6.93 1.10
C VAL A 486 6.86 -6.20 0.58
N LEU A 487 6.79 -4.89 0.41
CA LEU A 487 7.92 -4.08 -0.05
C LEU A 487 9.04 -3.97 0.98
N SER A 488 8.80 -4.29 2.26
CA SER A 488 9.86 -4.25 3.27
C SER A 488 10.88 -5.36 3.14
N LYS A 489 10.60 -6.37 2.30
CA LYS A 489 11.51 -7.47 1.98
C LYS A 489 12.59 -7.09 0.97
N PHE A 490 12.44 -5.95 0.28
CA PHE A 490 13.34 -5.53 -0.80
C PHE A 490 14.18 -4.32 -0.41
N SER A 491 15.39 -4.26 -0.93
CA SER A 491 16.34 -3.19 -0.62
C SER A 491 16.31 -2.10 -1.70
N PHE A 492 15.80 -0.92 -1.34
CA PHE A 492 15.72 0.24 -2.22
C PHE A 492 16.86 1.23 -1.97
N SER A 493 17.30 1.91 -3.03
CA SER A 493 18.21 3.05 -3.00
C SER A 493 17.70 4.11 -3.96
N LEU A 494 16.66 4.83 -3.52
CA LEU A 494 15.94 5.82 -4.31
C LEU A 494 16.36 7.23 -3.88
N SER A 495 16.71 8.08 -4.84
CA SER A 495 17.01 9.48 -4.59
C SER A 495 15.77 10.25 -4.14
N GLN A 496 15.81 10.83 -2.94
CA GLN A 496 14.76 11.73 -2.45
C GLN A 496 14.70 13.06 -3.23
N ASP A 497 15.79 13.46 -3.89
CA ASP A 497 15.92 14.77 -4.55
C ASP A 497 15.79 14.64 -6.08
N CYS A 498 15.42 13.46 -6.60
CA CYS A 498 15.33 13.13 -8.03
C CYS A 498 14.54 14.16 -8.87
N GLU A 499 13.51 14.75 -8.30
CA GLU A 499 12.60 15.67 -8.99
C GLU A 499 12.84 17.15 -8.65
N LEU A 500 13.88 17.42 -7.87
CA LEU A 500 14.32 18.77 -7.58
C LEU A 500 15.21 19.30 -8.71
N PRO A 501 15.23 20.62 -8.95
CA PRO A 501 16.19 21.21 -9.86
C PRO A 501 17.61 20.83 -9.42
N ALA A 502 18.45 20.41 -10.36
CA ALA A 502 19.85 20.17 -10.09
C ALA A 502 20.43 21.41 -9.38
N LYS A 503 21.00 21.22 -8.19
CA LYS A 503 21.72 22.29 -7.50
C LYS A 503 22.76 22.81 -8.48
N LYS A 504 22.73 24.11 -8.80
CA LYS A 504 23.93 24.78 -9.32
C LYS A 504 24.94 24.66 -8.20
N GLU A 505 25.77 23.63 -8.23
CA GLU A 505 26.93 23.59 -7.37
C GLU A 505 27.69 24.89 -7.62
N GLU A 506 27.83 25.69 -6.57
CA GLU A 506 28.96 26.60 -6.50
C GLU A 506 30.19 25.74 -6.77
N LYS A 507 30.97 26.17 -7.77
CA LYS A 507 32.18 25.51 -8.28
C LYS A 507 33.26 25.32 -7.21
N GLU A 508 33.05 24.47 -6.22
CA GLU A 508 34.04 24.14 -5.18
C GLU A 508 34.34 22.65 -5.04
N GLN A 509 33.86 21.79 -5.93
CA GLN A 509 34.49 20.48 -6.16
C GLN A 509 35.06 20.43 -7.56
N ARG A 510 36.22 21.09 -7.74
CA ARG A 510 37.09 20.77 -8.88
C ARG A 510 37.54 19.32 -8.71
N PRO A 511 37.52 18.49 -9.77
CA PRO A 511 38.21 17.20 -9.72
C PRO A 511 39.66 17.46 -9.27
N LEU A 512 40.15 16.66 -8.32
CA LEU A 512 41.54 16.73 -7.89
C LEU A 512 42.41 16.67 -9.14
N LYS A 513 43.30 17.65 -9.33
CA LYS A 513 44.28 17.62 -10.42
C LYS A 513 45.03 16.28 -10.32
N GLU A 514 45.32 15.64 -11.44
CA GLU A 514 46.06 14.35 -11.51
C GLU A 514 47.30 14.31 -10.59
N GLY A 515 47.98 15.45 -10.40
CA GLY A 515 49.12 15.57 -9.48
C GLY A 515 48.82 15.34 -7.99
N VAL A 516 47.58 15.54 -7.50
CA VAL A 516 47.19 15.25 -6.10
C VAL A 516 46.82 13.77 -5.92
N GLN A 517 46.25 13.15 -6.96
CA GLN A 517 46.01 11.71 -7.01
C GLN A 517 47.32 10.93 -6.95
N ASP A 518 48.31 11.36 -7.73
CA ASP A 518 49.65 10.75 -7.77
C ASP A 518 50.43 10.96 -6.45
N MET A 519 50.17 12.07 -5.73
CA MET A 519 50.83 12.39 -4.47
C MET A 519 50.27 11.61 -3.27
N LEU A 520 48.98 11.29 -3.28
CA LEU A 520 48.34 10.48 -2.23
C LEU A 520 48.72 9.00 -2.34
N VAL A 521 48.92 8.50 -3.56
CA VAL A 521 49.35 7.11 -3.83
C VAL A 521 50.86 6.93 -3.61
N LYS A 522 51.71 7.89 -4.02
CA LYS A 522 53.19 7.73 -3.95
C LYS A 522 53.82 7.92 -2.57
N HIS A 523 53.16 8.59 -1.63
CA HIS A 523 53.83 9.03 -0.40
C HIS A 523 53.52 8.23 0.87
N HIS A 524 52.72 7.15 0.83
CA HIS A 524 52.38 6.31 1.99
C HIS A 524 52.28 7.13 3.30
N LEU A 525 51.55 8.25 3.25
CA LEU A 525 51.60 9.28 4.30
C LEU A 525 50.74 8.90 5.51
N PHE A 526 50.66 7.61 5.85
CA PHE A 526 50.08 7.08 7.08
C PHE A 526 50.79 5.78 7.45
N SER A 527 51.88 5.88 8.23
CA SER A 527 52.39 4.74 8.97
C SER A 527 51.48 4.49 10.17
N TRP A 528 50.92 3.29 10.30
CA TRP A 528 50.43 2.81 11.58
C TRP A 528 50.94 1.39 11.81
N ASP A 529 51.84 1.29 12.79
CA ASP A 529 52.17 0.03 13.46
C ASP A 529 50.87 -0.56 14.03
N ILE A 530 50.50 -1.74 13.55
CA ILE A 530 49.47 -2.57 14.16
C ILE A 530 50.19 -3.55 15.07
N ASP A 531 50.35 -3.19 16.34
CA ASP A 531 50.49 -4.13 17.46
C ASP A 531 50.06 -3.42 18.76
N GLY A 532 49.00 -3.94 19.39
CA GLY A 532 48.44 -3.45 20.65
C GLY A 532 46.98 -3.81 20.86
#